data_AF-A0A8T2QTK6-F1
#
_entry.id   AF-A0A8T2QTK6-F1
#
_cell.length_a   1.000
_cell.length_b   1.000
_cell.length_c   1.000
_cell.angle_alpha   90.00
_cell.angle_beta   90.00
_cell.angle_gamma   90.00
#
_symmetry.space_group_name_H-M   'P 1'
#
loop_
_entity.id
_entity.type
_entity.pdbx_description
1 polymer ?
#
loop_
_entity_poly.entity_id
_entity_poly.type
_entity_poly.pdbx_seq_one_letter_code
_entity_poly.pdbx_strand_id
1 'polypeptide(L)'
;MASPIFQCRCSFTAGPSSSLQTYALTSSLRGVYPNLLFNRQQPRQRRQHLVSAVAAPPRPSPAPPVEENDDNRHEILSEEKSARGFSAADPPPFTLADIRAAIPKHCWVKDPWKSFSYVVRDVAIVLGLAAGAAYLNNWVVWPLYWFAQGTMFWALFVLGHDCGHGSFSNNKKLNDVVGHLTHSSILVPYHGWRISHRTHHQNHGHVENDESWHPLCEKLYRSLDTLTRMARFSPLSMLAYPLYLWGRSPGKTGSHYHPSSPLFMPNEKNEVLTSTICWFSMVTLLVGLAFALGPILMLKLYVVPYWFGWIW
;
A
#
# COMPACT_ATOMS: atom_id res chain seq x y z
N MET A 1 3.78 -17.45 -19.32
CA MET A 1 3.65 -18.11 -18.00
C MET A 1 3.43 -17.01 -16.98
N ALA A 2 2.18 -16.78 -16.58
CA ALA A 2 1.82 -15.78 -15.59
C ALA A 2 2.05 -16.37 -14.18
N SER A 3 2.66 -15.58 -13.29
CA SER A 3 2.77 -15.92 -11.87
C SER A 3 1.38 -15.95 -11.23
N PRO A 4 1.07 -16.90 -10.33
CA PRO A 4 -0.21 -16.93 -9.66
C PRO A 4 -0.29 -15.79 -8.63
N ILE A 5 -1.25 -14.89 -8.84
CA ILE A 5 -1.70 -13.93 -7.83
C ILE A 5 -2.40 -14.75 -6.74
N PHE A 6 -1.75 -14.89 -5.58
CA PHE A 6 -2.41 -15.42 -4.39
C PHE A 6 -3.42 -14.39 -3.88
N GLN A 7 -4.64 -14.48 -4.37
CA GLN A 7 -5.79 -13.78 -3.78
C GLN A 7 -6.34 -14.68 -2.67
N CYS A 8 -6.08 -14.34 -1.41
CA CYS A 8 -6.78 -14.96 -0.28
C CYS A 8 -8.26 -14.56 -0.34
N ARG A 9 -9.12 -15.46 -0.82
CA ARG A 9 -10.58 -15.36 -0.63
C ARG A 9 -10.91 -15.83 0.79
N CYS A 10 -11.20 -14.90 1.69
CA CYS A 10 -11.94 -15.21 2.91
C CYS A 10 -13.43 -15.05 2.63
N SER A 11 -14.13 -16.15 2.40
CA SER A 11 -15.59 -16.19 2.35
C SER A 11 -16.15 -16.13 3.77
N PHE A 12 -16.78 -15.02 4.14
CA PHE A 12 -17.57 -14.95 5.38
C PHE A 12 -18.98 -15.45 5.13
N THR A 13 -19.29 -16.66 5.62
CA THR A 13 -20.67 -17.13 5.80
C THR A 13 -21.16 -16.65 7.17
N ALA A 14 -22.15 -15.76 7.19
CA ALA A 14 -22.80 -15.33 8.42
C ALA A 14 -23.88 -16.35 8.83
N GLY A 15 -23.75 -16.92 10.04
CA GLY A 15 -24.82 -17.64 10.74
C GLY A 15 -25.58 -16.72 11.72
N PRO A 16 -26.82 -17.06 12.14
CA PRO A 16 -27.75 -16.07 12.71
C PRO A 16 -27.82 -16.05 14.25
N SER A 17 -28.22 -14.86 14.74
CA SER A 17 -28.84 -14.57 16.06
C SER A 17 -27.89 -14.62 17.28
N SER A 18 -28.03 -13.84 18.36
CA SER A 18 -29.18 -13.13 18.94
C SER A 18 -28.72 -12.16 20.05
N SER A 19 -29.69 -11.35 20.51
CA SER A 19 -29.79 -10.64 21.80
C SER A 19 -29.32 -9.19 21.88
N LEU A 20 -30.32 -8.32 21.69
CA LEU A 20 -30.43 -6.94 22.19
C LEU A 20 -30.20 -6.87 23.70
N GLN A 21 -29.38 -5.92 24.15
CA GLN A 21 -29.49 -5.36 25.49
C GLN A 21 -29.32 -3.84 25.44
N THR A 22 -30.46 -3.19 25.57
CA THR A 22 -30.68 -1.76 25.75
C THR A 22 -30.14 -1.34 27.11
N TYR A 23 -29.30 -0.31 27.18
CA TYR A 23 -29.07 0.44 28.42
C TYR A 23 -29.29 1.93 28.21
N ALA A 24 -30.04 2.48 29.16
CA ALA A 24 -30.69 3.77 29.16
C ALA A 24 -29.71 4.95 29.31
N LEU A 25 -30.08 6.05 28.67
CA LEU A 25 -29.55 7.39 28.86
C LEU A 25 -30.10 7.98 30.16
N THR A 26 -29.21 8.52 31.01
CA THR A 26 -29.56 9.55 31.99
C THR A 26 -28.52 10.66 31.97
N SER A 27 -29.03 11.89 31.96
CA SER A 27 -28.34 13.16 31.88
C SER A 27 -27.62 13.55 33.18
N SER A 28 -26.59 14.38 33.09
CA SER A 28 -26.52 15.66 33.83
C SER A 28 -25.31 16.50 33.42
N LEU A 29 -25.49 17.81 33.52
CA LEU A 29 -24.68 18.94 33.07
C LEU A 29 -23.42 19.16 33.92
N ARG A 30 -22.36 19.72 33.31
CA ARG A 30 -21.76 21.03 33.68
C ARG A 30 -20.47 21.26 32.89
N GLY A 31 -20.34 22.49 32.39
CA GLY A 31 -19.21 22.94 31.58
C GLY A 31 -17.96 23.30 32.40
N VAL A 32 -16.95 23.75 31.65
CA VAL A 32 -16.04 24.90 31.88
C VAL A 32 -14.77 24.62 31.07
N TYR A 33 -14.53 25.43 30.04
CA TYR A 33 -13.24 25.55 29.38
C TYR A 33 -12.27 26.33 30.28
N PRO A 34 -10.96 26.02 30.21
CA PRO A 34 -10.06 27.12 29.88
C PRO A 34 -9.04 26.74 28.79
N ASN A 35 -8.81 27.73 27.93
CA ASN A 35 -7.65 27.84 27.05
C ASN A 35 -6.36 27.76 27.87
N LEU A 36 -5.47 26.83 27.52
CA LEU A 36 -4.07 26.87 27.92
C LEU A 36 -3.20 26.78 26.66
N LEU A 37 -2.72 27.95 26.24
CA LEU A 37 -1.58 28.12 25.36
C LEU A 37 -0.35 27.50 26.04
N PHE A 38 0.09 26.33 25.58
CA PHE A 38 1.38 25.77 25.98
C PHE A 38 2.43 26.08 24.91
N ASN A 39 3.09 27.22 25.10
CA ASN A 39 4.41 27.48 24.55
C ASN A 39 5.42 26.61 25.33
N ARG A 40 6.01 25.60 24.70
CA ARG A 40 7.08 24.79 25.31
C ARG A 40 8.33 24.86 24.46
N GLN A 41 9.25 25.75 24.86
CA GLN A 41 10.64 25.72 24.46
C GLN A 41 11.22 24.33 24.76
N GLN A 42 11.76 23.66 23.76
CA GLN A 42 12.53 22.42 23.93
C GLN A 42 13.97 22.76 24.35
N PRO A 43 14.50 22.20 25.46
CA PRO A 43 15.93 22.24 25.70
C PRO A 43 16.63 21.15 24.90
N ARG A 44 17.72 21.55 24.22
CA ARG A 44 18.74 20.65 23.64
C ARG A 44 19.22 19.65 24.70
N GLN A 45 19.01 18.35 24.47
CA GLN A 45 19.72 17.31 25.22
C GLN A 45 20.61 16.45 24.33
N ARG A 46 21.83 16.32 24.83
CA ARG A 46 23.02 15.67 24.31
C ARG A 46 22.82 14.15 24.31
N ARG A 47 23.28 13.46 23.27
CA ARG A 47 23.31 11.98 23.17
C ARG A 47 23.98 11.36 24.40
N GLN A 48 23.25 10.48 25.09
CA GLN A 48 23.81 9.42 25.92
C GLN A 48 23.06 8.13 25.62
N HIS A 49 23.80 7.10 25.22
CA HIS A 49 23.30 5.74 25.08
C HIS A 49 23.02 5.19 26.49
N LEU A 50 21.75 4.95 26.82
CA LEU A 50 21.36 4.21 28.02
C LEU A 50 20.60 2.96 27.59
N VAL A 51 21.24 1.80 27.76
CA VAL A 51 20.60 0.49 27.64
C VAL A 51 19.68 0.34 28.85
N SER A 52 18.37 0.36 28.62
CA SER A 52 17.38 0.10 29.67
C SER A 52 17.24 -1.41 29.84
N ALA A 53 17.92 -1.96 30.84
CA ALA A 53 17.66 -3.30 31.33
C ALA A 53 16.45 -3.24 32.29
N VAL A 54 15.32 -3.78 31.85
CA VAL A 54 14.15 -3.99 32.72
C VAL A 54 14.44 -5.23 33.58
N ALA A 55 14.68 -5.03 34.87
CA ALA A 55 14.87 -6.12 35.83
C ALA A 55 13.54 -6.87 36.04
N ALA A 56 13.57 -8.19 35.87
CA ALA A 56 12.45 -9.08 36.18
C ALA A 56 12.28 -9.23 37.71
N PRO A 57 11.05 -9.43 38.23
CA PRO A 57 10.82 -9.64 39.65
C PRO A 57 11.38 -11.01 40.12
N PRO A 58 11.75 -11.15 41.41
CA PRO A 58 12.32 -12.38 41.94
C PRO A 58 11.29 -13.53 41.92
N ARG A 59 11.78 -14.71 41.53
CA ARG A 59 11.01 -15.94 41.38
C ARG A 59 10.67 -16.50 42.78
N PRO A 60 9.42 -16.94 43.06
CA PRO A 60 9.11 -17.59 44.32
C PRO A 60 9.78 -18.97 44.42
N SER A 61 10.16 -19.35 45.64
CA SER A 61 10.83 -20.63 45.95
C SER A 61 9.99 -21.84 45.49
N PRO A 62 10.63 -22.96 45.09
CA PRO A 62 9.89 -24.13 44.65
C PRO A 62 9.16 -24.78 45.83
N ALA A 63 7.89 -25.11 45.63
CA ALA A 63 7.13 -26.00 46.52
C ALA A 63 7.73 -27.42 46.47
N PRO A 64 7.55 -28.24 47.54
CA PRO A 64 8.12 -29.58 47.59
C PRO A 64 7.56 -30.47 46.46
N PRO A 65 8.29 -31.53 46.06
CA PRO A 65 7.93 -32.33 44.91
C PRO A 65 6.68 -33.15 45.24
N VAL A 66 5.58 -32.85 44.54
CA VAL A 66 4.48 -33.79 44.38
C VAL A 66 4.89 -34.70 43.23
N GLU A 67 5.12 -35.98 43.52
CA GLU A 67 5.27 -37.02 42.49
C GLU A 67 3.92 -37.15 41.76
N GLU A 68 3.76 -36.38 40.70
CA GLU A 68 2.66 -36.51 39.75
C GLU A 68 3.29 -36.91 38.42
N ASN A 69 2.93 -38.12 37.96
CA ASN A 69 3.49 -38.79 36.77
C ASN A 69 3.71 -37.82 35.61
N ASP A 70 4.95 -37.76 35.12
CA ASP A 70 5.40 -36.84 34.06
C ASP A 70 4.65 -37.07 32.73
N ASP A 71 4.13 -38.28 32.51
CA ASP A 71 3.28 -38.63 31.36
C ASP A 71 1.96 -37.85 31.33
N ASN A 72 1.32 -37.63 32.49
CA ASN A 72 0.03 -36.92 32.55
C ASN A 72 0.19 -35.42 32.27
N ARG A 73 1.34 -34.82 32.59
CA ARG A 73 1.58 -33.39 32.34
C ARG A 73 1.66 -33.10 30.84
N HIS A 74 2.26 -34.00 30.08
CA HIS A 74 2.33 -33.88 28.62
C HIS A 74 0.98 -34.14 27.95
N GLU A 75 0.20 -35.10 28.45
CA GLU A 75 -1.18 -35.33 27.98
C GLU A 75 -2.08 -34.13 28.27
N ILE A 76 -2.10 -33.61 29.50
CA ILE A 76 -2.95 -32.46 29.90
C ILE A 76 -2.58 -31.19 29.13
N LEU A 77 -1.29 -30.91 28.91
CA LEU A 77 -0.85 -29.77 28.09
C LEU A 77 -1.21 -29.93 26.61
N SER A 78 -1.21 -31.17 26.11
CA SER A 78 -1.60 -31.48 24.72
C SER A 78 -3.12 -31.38 24.53
N GLU A 79 -3.91 -31.79 25.52
CA GLU A 79 -5.37 -31.69 25.54
C GLU A 79 -5.84 -30.25 25.70
N GLU A 80 -5.23 -29.44 26.59
CA GLU A 80 -5.56 -28.00 26.72
C GLU A 80 -5.26 -27.21 25.44
N LYS A 81 -4.20 -27.60 24.72
CA LYS A 81 -3.80 -26.96 23.46
C LYS A 81 -4.67 -27.42 22.29
N SER A 82 -5.17 -28.66 22.33
CA SER A 82 -6.15 -29.19 21.38
C SER A 82 -7.58 -28.67 21.63
N ALA A 83 -7.91 -28.28 22.87
CA ALA A 83 -9.23 -27.76 23.24
C ALA A 83 -9.41 -26.25 22.96
N ARG A 84 -8.31 -25.49 22.85
CA ARG A 84 -8.36 -24.11 22.35
C ARG A 84 -8.52 -24.14 20.83
N GLY A 85 -9.76 -24.00 20.36
CA GLY A 85 -10.05 -23.80 18.95
C GLY A 85 -9.19 -22.68 18.35
N PHE A 86 -8.93 -22.77 17.04
CA PHE A 86 -8.11 -21.79 16.32
C PHE A 86 -8.62 -20.35 16.57
N SER A 87 -7.84 -19.57 17.31
CA SER A 87 -8.05 -18.13 17.49
C SER A 87 -7.25 -17.39 16.44
N ALA A 88 -7.93 -16.67 15.54
CA ALA A 88 -7.28 -15.85 14.52
C ALA A 88 -6.48 -14.66 15.12
N ALA A 89 -6.66 -14.37 16.41
CA ALA A 89 -5.93 -13.32 17.12
C ALA A 89 -4.60 -13.80 17.70
N ASP A 90 -4.39 -15.12 17.79
CA ASP A 90 -3.16 -15.67 18.35
C ASP A 90 -2.01 -15.52 17.34
N PRO A 91 -0.77 -15.28 17.80
CA PRO A 91 0.37 -15.23 16.90
C PRO A 91 0.55 -16.56 16.19
N PRO A 92 0.98 -16.56 14.91
CA PRO A 92 1.20 -17.79 14.17
C PRO A 92 2.27 -18.66 14.87
N PRO A 93 2.18 -20.00 14.75
CA PRO A 93 3.11 -20.93 15.40
C PRO A 93 4.51 -20.97 14.73
N PHE A 94 4.84 -19.96 13.92
CA PHE A 94 6.09 -19.82 13.18
C PHE A 94 6.52 -18.35 13.16
N THR A 95 7.83 -18.13 13.05
CA THR A 95 8.42 -16.79 12.96
C THR A 95 8.60 -16.36 11.52
N LEU A 96 8.84 -15.06 11.30
CA LEU A 96 9.26 -14.55 9.99
C LEU A 96 10.59 -15.16 9.51
N ALA A 97 11.46 -15.60 10.43
CA ALA A 97 12.71 -16.27 10.10
C ALA A 97 12.44 -17.67 9.51
N ASP A 98 11.49 -18.41 10.08
CA ASP A 98 11.09 -19.73 9.58
C ASP A 98 10.52 -19.64 8.16
N ILE A 99 9.67 -18.64 7.90
CA ILE A 99 9.14 -18.38 6.55
C ILE A 99 10.28 -18.07 5.57
N ARG A 100 11.23 -17.21 5.96
CA ARG A 100 12.37 -16.87 5.10
C ARG A 100 13.28 -18.07 4.83
N ALA A 101 13.49 -18.92 5.83
CA ALA A 101 14.29 -20.14 5.71
C ALA A 101 13.63 -21.19 4.80
N ALA A 102 12.29 -21.23 4.75
CA ALA A 102 11.55 -22.12 3.87
C ALA A 102 11.63 -21.71 2.38
N ILE A 103 11.95 -20.46 2.07
CA ILE A 103 12.04 -19.96 0.68
C ILE A 103 13.37 -20.44 0.06
N PRO A 104 13.34 -21.16 -1.09
CA PRO A 104 14.56 -21.63 -1.75
C PRO A 104 15.56 -20.51 -2.05
N LYS A 105 16.86 -20.80 -1.87
CA LYS A 105 17.95 -19.81 -2.06
C LYS A 105 17.92 -19.11 -3.42
N HIS A 106 17.55 -19.83 -4.48
CA HIS A 106 17.49 -19.27 -5.83
C HIS A 106 16.39 -18.20 -6.00
N CYS A 107 15.34 -18.21 -5.17
CA CYS A 107 14.27 -17.19 -5.20
C CYS A 107 14.75 -15.82 -4.68
N TRP A 108 15.88 -15.77 -3.97
CA TRP A 108 16.48 -14.54 -3.47
C TRP A 108 17.45 -13.89 -4.47
N VAL A 109 17.79 -14.59 -5.56
CA VAL A 109 18.71 -14.10 -6.58
C VAL A 109 17.96 -13.18 -7.54
N LYS A 110 18.31 -11.89 -7.50
CA LYS A 110 17.80 -10.87 -8.43
C LYS A 110 18.75 -10.75 -9.60
N ASP A 111 18.23 -10.87 -10.81
CA ASP A 111 18.98 -10.72 -12.06
C ASP A 111 18.57 -9.42 -12.77
N PRO A 112 19.38 -8.35 -12.70
CA PRO A 112 19.06 -7.08 -13.34
C PRO A 112 18.90 -7.20 -14.85
N TRP A 113 19.59 -8.11 -15.52
CA TRP A 113 19.48 -8.27 -16.98
C TRP A 113 18.11 -8.82 -17.36
N LYS A 114 17.63 -9.82 -16.62
CA LYS A 114 16.27 -10.31 -16.76
C LYS A 114 15.25 -9.22 -16.45
N SER A 115 15.44 -8.47 -15.36
CA SER A 115 14.56 -7.34 -15.01
C SER A 115 14.50 -6.29 -16.13
N PHE A 116 15.65 -5.91 -16.70
CA PHE A 116 15.73 -4.98 -17.82
C PHE A 116 15.10 -5.52 -19.11
N SER A 117 15.17 -6.84 -19.35
CA SER A 117 14.50 -7.44 -20.50
C SER A 117 12.98 -7.21 -20.46
N TYR A 118 12.37 -7.21 -19.27
CA TYR A 118 10.95 -6.87 -19.11
C TYR A 118 10.69 -5.39 -19.37
N VAL A 119 11.57 -4.49 -18.91
CA VAL A 119 11.46 -3.05 -19.23
C VAL A 119 11.50 -2.81 -20.73
N VAL A 120 12.49 -3.38 -21.43
CA VAL A 120 12.64 -3.23 -22.89
C VAL A 120 11.43 -3.82 -23.61
N ARG A 121 10.98 -5.01 -23.23
CA ARG A 121 9.78 -5.65 -23.79
C ARG A 121 8.56 -4.74 -23.63
N ASP A 122 8.31 -4.26 -22.42
CA ASP A 122 7.08 -3.52 -22.11
C ASP A 122 7.09 -2.15 -22.80
N VAL A 123 8.23 -1.46 -22.82
CA VAL A 123 8.39 -0.20 -23.59
C VAL A 123 8.22 -0.45 -25.09
N ALA A 124 8.80 -1.52 -25.64
CA ALA A 124 8.65 -1.84 -27.06
C ALA A 124 7.18 -2.13 -27.43
N ILE A 125 6.44 -2.85 -26.58
CA ILE A 125 5.00 -3.09 -26.78
C ILE A 125 4.23 -1.77 -26.68
N VAL A 126 4.48 -0.94 -25.67
CA VAL A 126 3.84 0.38 -25.52
C VAL A 126 4.03 1.25 -26.77
N LEU A 127 5.27 1.35 -27.26
CA LEU A 127 5.58 2.15 -28.45
C LEU A 127 4.99 1.51 -29.72
N GLY A 128 5.04 0.19 -29.84
CA GLY A 128 4.50 -0.55 -30.98
C GLY A 128 2.97 -0.46 -31.08
N LEU A 129 2.26 -0.56 -29.96
CA LEU A 129 0.81 -0.35 -29.89
C LEU A 129 0.45 1.07 -30.30
N ALA A 130 1.13 2.08 -29.76
CA ALA A 130 0.88 3.48 -30.07
C ALA A 130 1.12 3.79 -31.55
N ALA A 131 2.25 3.32 -32.10
CA ALA A 131 2.59 3.48 -33.51
C ALA A 131 1.59 2.75 -34.42
N GLY A 132 1.21 1.51 -34.08
CA GLY A 132 0.24 0.73 -34.83
C GLY A 132 -1.15 1.37 -34.85
N ALA A 133 -1.62 1.85 -33.69
CA ALA A 133 -2.91 2.54 -33.59
C ALA A 133 -2.93 3.86 -34.38
N ALA A 134 -1.85 4.64 -34.29
CA ALA A 134 -1.69 5.87 -35.06
C ALA A 134 -1.63 5.62 -36.58
N TYR A 135 -0.92 4.56 -37.00
CA TYR A 135 -0.81 4.19 -38.42
C TYR A 135 -2.13 3.70 -39.01
N LEU A 136 -2.83 2.80 -38.31
CA LEU A 136 -4.09 2.23 -38.79
C LEU A 136 -5.26 3.22 -38.70
N ASN A 137 -5.25 4.11 -37.70
CA ASN A 137 -6.22 5.18 -37.46
C ASN A 137 -7.70 4.82 -37.76
N ASN A 138 -8.14 3.67 -37.25
CA ASN A 138 -9.48 3.13 -37.50
C ASN A 138 -10.33 3.16 -36.22
N TRP A 139 -11.63 3.45 -36.35
CA TRP A 139 -12.56 3.53 -35.21
C TRP A 139 -12.61 2.24 -34.37
N VAL A 140 -12.44 1.07 -34.98
CA VAL A 140 -12.40 -0.23 -34.29
C VAL A 140 -11.07 -0.46 -33.57
N VAL A 141 -9.98 0.06 -34.14
CA VAL A 141 -8.63 -0.08 -33.56
C VAL A 141 -8.52 0.73 -32.26
N TRP A 142 -9.17 1.89 -32.17
CA TRP A 142 -9.03 2.77 -31.00
C TRP A 142 -9.49 2.12 -29.67
N PRO A 143 -10.69 1.53 -29.54
CA PRO A 143 -11.09 0.85 -28.31
C PRO A 143 -10.18 -0.33 -27.94
N LEU A 144 -9.76 -1.14 -28.92
CA LEU A 144 -8.85 -2.26 -28.70
C LEU A 144 -7.48 -1.77 -28.21
N TYR A 145 -6.97 -0.72 -28.85
CA TYR A 145 -5.75 -0.04 -28.44
C TYR A 145 -5.88 0.52 -27.02
N TRP A 146 -6.96 1.22 -26.67
CA TRP A 146 -7.11 1.82 -25.34
C TRP A 146 -7.05 0.79 -24.21
N PHE A 147 -7.73 -0.34 -24.39
CA PHE A 147 -7.70 -1.43 -23.43
C PHE A 147 -6.32 -2.08 -23.34
N ALA A 148 -5.71 -2.43 -24.49
CA ALA A 148 -4.39 -3.04 -24.53
C ALA A 148 -3.28 -2.12 -23.97
N GLN A 149 -3.31 -0.84 -24.38
CA GLN A 149 -2.36 0.17 -23.96
C GLN A 149 -2.51 0.51 -22.47
N GLY A 150 -3.74 0.62 -21.97
CA GLY A 150 -3.99 0.80 -20.54
C GLY A 150 -3.44 -0.37 -19.72
N THR A 151 -3.66 -1.60 -20.18
CA THR A 151 -3.06 -2.81 -19.56
C THR A 151 -1.53 -2.73 -19.54
N MET A 152 -0.90 -2.22 -20.60
CA MET A 152 0.55 -2.05 -20.64
C MET A 152 1.04 -0.91 -19.74
N PHE A 153 0.26 0.15 -19.52
CA PHE A 153 0.58 1.15 -18.50
C PHE A 153 0.52 0.57 -17.09
N TRP A 154 -0.40 -0.37 -16.82
CA TRP A 154 -0.36 -1.13 -15.58
C TRP A 154 0.88 -2.04 -15.48
N ALA A 155 1.33 -2.63 -16.58
CA ALA A 155 2.61 -3.38 -16.58
C ALA A 155 3.81 -2.48 -16.21
N LEU A 156 3.85 -1.24 -16.68
CA LEU A 156 4.85 -0.25 -16.25
C LEU A 156 4.71 0.10 -14.76
N PHE A 157 3.48 0.17 -14.24
CA PHE A 157 3.23 0.35 -12.82
C PHE A 157 3.83 -0.79 -12.00
N VAL A 158 3.63 -2.04 -12.43
CA VAL A 158 4.19 -3.25 -11.79
C VAL A 158 5.71 -3.24 -11.79
N LEU A 159 6.35 -2.83 -12.89
CA LEU A 159 7.82 -2.71 -12.95
C LEU A 159 8.35 -1.67 -11.94
N GLY A 160 7.73 -0.51 -11.85
CA GLY A 160 8.09 0.49 -10.85
C GLY A 160 7.74 0.06 -9.43
N HIS A 161 6.68 -0.73 -9.26
CA HIS A 161 6.33 -1.34 -7.97
C HIS A 161 7.42 -2.29 -7.47
N ASP A 162 7.94 -3.14 -8.36
CA ASP A 162 9.04 -4.05 -8.06
C ASP A 162 10.35 -3.30 -7.76
N CYS A 163 10.58 -2.17 -8.42
CA CYS A 163 11.64 -1.24 -8.04
C CYS A 163 11.43 -0.70 -6.61
N GLY A 164 10.19 -0.33 -6.26
CA GLY A 164 9.82 0.18 -4.95
C GLY A 164 10.05 -0.81 -3.81
N HIS A 165 9.81 -2.10 -4.07
CA HIS A 165 10.14 -3.20 -3.15
C HIS A 165 11.61 -3.60 -3.17
N GLY A 166 12.36 -3.13 -4.16
CA GLY A 166 13.74 -3.53 -4.41
C GLY A 166 13.90 -4.96 -4.90
N SER A 167 12.84 -5.58 -5.45
CA SER A 167 12.91 -6.90 -6.10
C SER A 167 13.51 -6.82 -7.51
N PHE A 168 13.48 -5.64 -8.15
CA PHE A 168 14.05 -5.42 -9.48
C PHE A 168 15.57 -5.65 -9.54
N SER A 169 16.33 -5.14 -8.55
CA SER A 169 17.79 -5.29 -8.43
C SER A 169 18.24 -5.16 -6.97
N ASN A 170 19.44 -5.66 -6.67
CA ASN A 170 20.11 -5.43 -5.39
C ASN A 170 20.65 -3.99 -5.23
N ASN A 171 20.74 -3.20 -6.31
CA ASN A 171 21.19 -1.82 -6.25
C ASN A 171 20.00 -0.85 -6.08
N LYS A 172 19.91 -0.20 -4.91
CA LYS A 172 18.85 0.77 -4.61
C LYS A 172 18.80 1.92 -5.62
N LYS A 173 19.95 2.49 -6.01
CA LYS A 173 19.98 3.62 -6.95
C LYS A 173 19.42 3.23 -8.32
N LEU A 174 19.74 2.02 -8.77
CA LEU A 174 19.21 1.48 -10.01
C LEU A 174 17.69 1.34 -9.95
N ASN A 175 17.17 0.79 -8.86
CA ASN A 175 15.74 0.68 -8.63
C ASN A 175 15.08 2.06 -8.58
N ASP A 176 15.70 3.04 -7.91
CA ASP A 176 15.18 4.40 -7.84
C ASP A 176 15.08 5.03 -9.24
N VAL A 177 16.13 4.90 -10.07
CA VAL A 177 16.13 5.44 -11.45
C VAL A 177 15.08 4.77 -12.32
N VAL A 178 15.03 3.43 -12.36
CA VAL A 178 14.05 2.70 -13.18
C VAL A 178 12.63 2.92 -12.69
N GLY A 179 12.44 2.98 -11.37
CA GLY A 179 11.17 3.31 -10.74
C GLY A 179 10.67 4.70 -11.13
N HIS A 180 11.53 5.72 -11.09
CA HIS A 180 11.17 7.06 -11.56
C HIS A 180 10.81 7.09 -13.03
N LEU A 181 11.58 6.43 -13.90
CA LEU A 181 11.30 6.40 -15.34
C LEU A 181 9.95 5.73 -15.64
N THR A 182 9.71 4.56 -15.05
CA THR A 182 8.47 3.79 -15.27
C THR A 182 7.26 4.50 -14.68
N HIS A 183 7.28 4.90 -13.40
CA HIS A 183 6.15 5.55 -12.74
C HIS A 183 5.87 6.96 -13.26
N SER A 184 6.90 7.78 -13.52
CA SER A 184 6.66 9.12 -14.06
C SER A 184 6.02 9.04 -15.45
N SER A 185 6.39 8.06 -16.28
CA SER A 185 5.79 7.87 -17.61
C SER A 185 4.28 7.60 -17.59
N ILE A 186 3.75 7.16 -16.46
CA ILE A 186 2.33 6.93 -16.19
C ILE A 186 1.81 7.86 -15.08
N LEU A 187 2.42 9.03 -14.89
CA LEU A 187 1.99 10.08 -13.97
C LEU A 187 1.82 9.64 -12.50
N VAL A 188 2.66 8.71 -12.03
CA VAL A 188 2.77 8.33 -10.61
C VAL A 188 4.05 8.93 -10.01
N PRO A 189 3.98 9.65 -8.87
CA PRO A 189 5.18 10.14 -8.19
C PRO A 189 5.87 8.99 -7.45
N TYR A 190 6.95 8.45 -8.03
CA TYR A 190 7.58 7.19 -7.58
C TYR A 190 7.86 7.11 -6.08
N HIS A 191 8.63 8.02 -5.47
CA HIS A 191 8.91 7.92 -4.03
C HIS A 191 7.69 8.24 -3.17
N GLY A 192 6.86 9.20 -3.59
CA GLY A 192 5.61 9.52 -2.89
C GLY A 192 4.75 8.28 -2.75
N TRP A 193 4.54 7.57 -3.87
CA TRP A 193 3.87 6.28 -3.90
C TRP A 193 4.62 5.19 -3.13
N ARG A 194 5.93 5.01 -3.35
CA ARG A 194 6.73 3.94 -2.71
C ARG A 194 6.68 4.02 -1.19
N ILE A 195 6.72 5.23 -0.63
CA ILE A 195 6.68 5.43 0.82
C ILE A 195 5.29 5.08 1.38
N SER A 196 4.22 5.59 0.77
CA SER A 196 2.85 5.26 1.21
C SER A 196 2.53 3.78 1.00
N HIS A 197 3.03 3.17 -0.08
CA HIS A 197 2.90 1.75 -0.39
C HIS A 197 3.61 0.86 0.63
N ARG A 198 4.82 1.25 1.07
CA ARG A 198 5.51 0.57 2.18
C ARG A 198 4.66 0.60 3.45
N THR A 199 4.07 1.74 3.78
CA THR A 199 3.19 1.88 4.96
C THR A 199 1.92 1.04 4.80
N HIS A 200 1.33 0.99 3.61
CA HIS A 200 0.21 0.09 3.28
C HIS A 200 0.58 -1.38 3.53
N HIS A 201 1.71 -1.86 3.00
CA HIS A 201 2.13 -3.25 3.21
C HIS A 201 2.40 -3.60 4.68
N GLN A 202 2.86 -2.65 5.48
CA GLN A 202 3.07 -2.84 6.92
C GLN A 202 1.75 -2.91 7.71
N ASN A 203 0.68 -2.34 7.17
CA ASN A 203 -0.60 -2.15 7.86
C ASN A 203 -1.80 -2.69 7.06
N HIS A 204 -1.60 -3.61 6.12
CA HIS A 204 -2.62 -3.98 5.14
C HIS A 204 -3.93 -4.41 5.81
N GLY A 205 -5.04 -3.76 5.47
CA GLY A 205 -6.36 -4.02 6.04
C GLY A 205 -6.59 -3.42 7.43
N HIS A 206 -5.61 -2.73 8.02
CA HIS A 206 -5.77 -2.04 9.30
C HIS A 206 -6.59 -0.76 9.10
N VAL A 207 -7.69 -0.64 9.86
CA VAL A 207 -8.70 0.43 9.72
C VAL A 207 -8.09 1.84 9.80
N GLU A 208 -7.11 2.05 10.69
CA GLU A 208 -6.49 3.36 10.90
C GLU A 208 -5.19 3.57 10.12
N ASN A 209 -4.31 2.57 10.10
CA ASN A 209 -2.92 2.72 9.67
C ASN A 209 -2.68 2.39 8.19
N ASP A 210 -3.61 1.72 7.50
CA ASP A 210 -3.47 1.41 6.08
C ASP A 210 -3.69 2.64 5.20
N GLU A 211 -2.74 2.98 4.33
CA GLU A 211 -2.77 4.19 3.51
C GLU A 211 -3.59 4.14 2.23
N SER A 212 -4.01 2.99 1.75
CA SER A 212 -4.70 2.88 0.46
C SER A 212 -6.17 2.51 0.65
N TRP A 213 -6.57 1.32 0.24
CA TRP A 213 -7.91 0.80 0.39
C TRP A 213 -8.07 0.05 1.71
N HIS A 214 -8.67 0.72 2.69
CA HIS A 214 -8.88 0.16 4.01
C HIS A 214 -10.37 0.14 4.39
N PRO A 215 -10.77 -0.73 5.34
CA PRO A 215 -12.12 -0.68 5.88
C PRO A 215 -12.37 0.68 6.54
N LEU A 216 -13.58 1.23 6.37
CA LEU A 216 -13.98 2.47 7.01
C LEU A 216 -14.73 2.18 8.30
N CYS A 217 -14.43 2.93 9.36
CA CYS A 217 -15.30 2.98 10.53
C CYS A 217 -16.71 3.42 10.12
N GLU A 218 -17.74 2.85 10.74
CA GLU A 218 -19.14 3.17 10.45
C GLU A 218 -19.43 4.67 10.54
N LYS A 219 -18.90 5.35 11.56
CA LYS A 219 -19.04 6.79 11.75
C LYS A 219 -18.52 7.58 10.55
N LEU A 220 -17.34 7.21 10.04
CA LEU A 220 -16.76 7.88 8.87
C LEU A 220 -17.60 7.59 7.63
N TYR A 221 -17.97 6.33 7.39
CA TYR A 221 -18.82 5.94 6.26
C TYR A 221 -20.15 6.72 6.23
N ARG A 222 -20.82 6.86 7.37
CA ARG A 222 -22.09 7.62 7.49
C ARG A 222 -21.91 9.13 7.25
N SER A 223 -20.71 9.66 7.48
CA SER A 223 -20.39 11.07 7.24
C SER A 223 -20.03 11.40 5.79
N LEU A 224 -19.76 10.39 4.95
CA LEU A 224 -19.43 10.59 3.54
C LEU A 224 -20.65 11.01 2.73
N ASP A 225 -20.43 11.90 1.77
CA ASP A 225 -21.44 12.28 0.79
C ASP A 225 -21.81 11.09 -0.12
N THR A 226 -22.98 11.17 -0.74
CA THR A 226 -23.53 10.09 -1.59
C THR A 226 -22.60 9.74 -2.75
N LEU A 227 -21.96 10.72 -3.38
CA LEU A 227 -21.08 10.49 -4.53
C LEU A 227 -19.83 9.72 -4.10
N THR A 228 -19.18 10.12 -3.01
CA THR A 228 -18.01 9.41 -2.47
C THR A 228 -18.37 7.98 -2.06
N ARG A 229 -19.55 7.77 -1.45
CA ARG A 229 -20.03 6.42 -1.11
C ARG A 229 -20.27 5.56 -2.36
N MET A 230 -20.93 6.11 -3.37
CA MET A 230 -21.18 5.40 -4.63
C MET A 230 -19.88 5.12 -5.39
N ALA A 231 -18.99 6.10 -5.50
CA ALA A 231 -17.70 5.94 -6.14
C ALA A 231 -16.87 4.85 -5.45
N ARG A 232 -16.91 4.77 -4.12
CA ARG A 232 -16.18 3.75 -3.35
C ARG A 232 -16.64 2.31 -3.61
N PHE A 233 -17.93 2.09 -3.90
CA PHE A 233 -18.50 0.73 -4.05
C PHE A 233 -19.02 0.45 -5.47
N SER A 234 -18.59 1.24 -6.46
CA SER A 234 -18.88 1.03 -7.88
C SER A 234 -17.59 0.82 -8.65
N PRO A 235 -17.64 0.36 -9.91
CA PRO A 235 -16.46 0.29 -10.76
C PRO A 235 -15.72 1.63 -10.93
N LEU A 236 -16.34 2.76 -10.59
CA LEU A 236 -15.67 4.07 -10.56
C LEU A 236 -14.55 4.14 -9.53
N SER A 237 -14.54 3.28 -8.49
CA SER A 237 -13.45 3.21 -7.52
C SER A 237 -12.11 2.91 -8.18
N MET A 238 -12.14 2.22 -9.32
CA MET A 238 -10.96 1.86 -10.09
C MET A 238 -10.30 3.11 -10.70
N LEU A 239 -11.10 4.12 -11.06
CA LEU A 239 -10.59 5.41 -11.54
C LEU A 239 -10.20 6.37 -10.40
N ALA A 240 -10.33 5.97 -9.14
CA ALA A 240 -10.03 6.84 -8.00
C ALA A 240 -8.53 7.00 -7.75
N TYR A 241 -7.69 6.14 -8.34
CA TYR A 241 -6.25 6.12 -8.04
C TYR A 241 -5.52 7.45 -8.31
N PRO A 242 -5.73 8.14 -9.45
CA PRO A 242 -5.16 9.48 -9.64
C PRO A 242 -5.63 10.48 -8.57
N LEU A 243 -6.90 10.44 -8.17
CA LEU A 243 -7.44 11.32 -7.12
C LEU A 243 -6.83 11.00 -5.74
N TYR A 244 -6.63 9.71 -5.45
CA TYR A 244 -5.95 9.24 -4.26
C TYR A 244 -4.54 9.79 -4.14
N LEU A 245 -3.78 9.91 -5.25
CA LEU A 245 -2.45 10.48 -5.21
C LEU A 245 -2.46 11.94 -4.74
N TRP A 246 -3.48 12.71 -5.11
CA TRP A 246 -3.63 14.11 -4.74
C TRP A 246 -4.18 14.32 -3.32
N GLY A 247 -5.20 13.56 -2.92
CA GLY A 247 -5.99 13.82 -1.70
C GLY A 247 -6.08 12.68 -0.68
N ARG A 248 -5.46 11.52 -0.95
CA ARG A 248 -5.56 10.27 -0.16
C ARG A 248 -7.00 9.73 -0.03
N SER A 249 -7.13 8.65 0.72
CA SER A 249 -8.41 8.02 1.05
C SER A 249 -9.23 8.87 2.03
N PRO A 250 -10.58 8.81 2.00
CA PRO A 250 -11.44 9.55 2.92
C PRO A 250 -11.04 9.35 4.38
N GLY A 251 -11.02 10.43 5.15
CA GLY A 251 -10.58 10.42 6.55
C GLY A 251 -9.07 10.60 6.76
N LYS A 252 -8.27 10.64 5.68
CA LYS A 252 -6.84 10.94 5.72
C LYS A 252 -6.54 12.25 5.01
N THR A 253 -5.47 12.93 5.41
CA THR A 253 -5.04 14.22 4.84
C THR A 253 -3.64 14.12 4.27
N GLY A 254 -3.33 14.90 3.24
CA GLY A 254 -2.01 14.92 2.62
C GLY A 254 -2.04 14.57 1.14
N SER A 255 -0.86 14.59 0.52
CA SER A 255 -0.68 14.44 -0.92
C SER A 255 0.64 13.76 -1.21
N HIS A 256 0.67 12.89 -2.21
CA HIS A 256 1.87 12.15 -2.59
C HIS A 256 2.94 13.05 -3.25
N TYR A 257 2.56 14.27 -3.63
CA TYR A 257 3.42 15.23 -4.33
C TYR A 257 4.07 16.26 -3.39
N HIS A 258 3.55 16.41 -2.17
CA HIS A 258 3.97 17.47 -1.27
C HIS A 258 5.01 16.96 -0.25
N PRO A 259 6.27 17.46 -0.25
CA PRO A 259 7.31 16.95 0.63
C PRO A 259 6.96 17.05 2.12
N SER A 260 6.27 18.10 2.54
CA SER A 260 5.83 18.26 3.94
C SER A 260 4.46 17.62 4.22
N SER A 261 3.99 16.70 3.38
CA SER A 261 2.75 15.96 3.65
C SER A 261 2.90 15.10 4.91
N PRO A 262 1.83 14.95 5.72
CA PRO A 262 1.82 14.03 6.87
C PRO A 262 1.99 12.54 6.47
N LEU A 263 2.00 12.22 5.17
CA LEU A 263 2.38 10.89 4.66
C LEU A 263 3.84 10.51 4.95
N PHE A 264 4.72 11.51 5.10
CA PHE A 264 6.16 11.31 4.99
C PHE A 264 6.88 11.72 6.25
N MET A 265 7.94 10.97 6.58
CA MET A 265 8.85 11.38 7.64
C MET A 265 9.72 12.57 7.17
N PRO A 266 10.21 13.44 8.08
CA PRO A 266 10.99 14.61 7.70
C PRO A 266 12.27 14.32 6.90
N ASN A 267 12.85 13.12 7.05
CA ASN A 267 14.02 12.67 6.31
C ASN A 267 13.71 12.19 4.88
N GLU A 268 12.44 11.99 4.52
CA GLU A 268 12.00 11.51 3.20
C GLU A 268 11.64 12.65 2.24
N LYS A 269 11.61 13.89 2.73
CA LYS A 269 11.20 15.09 1.98
C LYS A 269 11.91 15.25 0.62
N ASN A 270 13.21 14.98 0.58
CA ASN A 270 14.00 15.15 -0.63
C ASN A 270 13.64 14.11 -1.69
N GLU A 271 13.36 12.87 -1.29
CA GLU A 271 12.91 11.81 -2.20
C GLU A 271 11.55 12.18 -2.82
N VAL A 272 10.63 12.71 -2.01
CA VAL A 272 9.33 13.18 -2.50
C VAL A 272 9.50 14.33 -3.48
N LEU A 273 10.36 15.32 -3.16
CA LEU A 273 10.65 16.44 -4.04
C LEU A 273 11.20 15.99 -5.40
N THR A 274 12.15 15.04 -5.42
CA THR A 274 12.65 14.46 -6.67
C THR A 274 11.54 13.85 -7.51
N SER A 275 10.65 13.07 -6.90
CA SER A 275 9.52 12.45 -7.60
C SER A 275 8.56 13.47 -8.19
N THR A 276 8.28 14.53 -7.44
CA THR A 276 7.41 15.61 -7.88
C THR A 276 8.01 16.35 -9.08
N ILE A 277 9.32 16.60 -9.08
CA ILE A 277 10.03 17.19 -10.23
C ILE A 277 9.96 16.26 -11.45
N CYS A 278 10.21 14.96 -11.28
CA CYS A 278 10.10 13.98 -12.37
C CYS A 278 8.68 13.94 -12.95
N TRP A 279 7.66 13.99 -12.09
CA TRP A 279 6.27 14.04 -12.51
C TRP A 279 5.95 15.31 -13.33
N PHE A 280 6.33 16.49 -12.85
CA PHE A 280 6.13 17.75 -13.59
C PHE A 280 6.92 17.77 -14.91
N SER A 281 8.09 17.15 -14.94
CA SER A 281 8.88 17.00 -16.16
C SER A 281 8.13 16.14 -17.18
N MET A 282 7.52 15.03 -16.76
CA MET A 282 6.68 14.22 -17.64
C MET A 282 5.44 14.98 -18.13
N VAL A 283 4.73 15.70 -17.26
CA VAL A 283 3.59 16.53 -17.67
C VAL A 283 4.00 17.56 -18.71
N THR A 284 5.14 18.23 -18.50
CA THR A 284 5.69 19.20 -19.46
C THR A 284 5.97 18.54 -20.81
N LEU A 285 6.56 17.33 -20.81
CA LEU A 285 6.78 16.55 -22.03
C LEU A 285 5.46 16.22 -22.73
N LEU A 286 4.45 15.74 -22.01
CA LEU A 286 3.14 15.37 -22.56
C LEU A 286 2.40 16.59 -23.14
N VAL A 287 2.48 17.74 -22.48
CA VAL A 287 1.93 19.01 -22.99
C VAL A 287 2.67 19.43 -24.25
N GLY A 288 4.00 19.36 -24.27
CA GLY A 288 4.80 19.63 -25.47
C GLY A 288 4.43 18.71 -26.64
N LEU A 289 4.24 17.41 -26.38
CA LEU A 289 3.76 16.45 -27.37
C LEU A 289 2.33 16.76 -27.85
N ALA A 290 1.45 17.27 -26.97
CA ALA A 290 0.12 17.69 -27.38
C ALA A 290 0.14 18.91 -28.31
N PHE A 291 1.06 19.84 -28.11
CA PHE A 291 1.27 20.94 -29.05
C PHE A 291 1.89 20.48 -30.38
N ALA A 292 2.84 19.53 -30.33
CA ALA A 292 3.55 19.07 -31.52
C ALA A 292 2.72 18.11 -32.40
N LEU A 293 1.98 17.18 -31.78
CA LEU A 293 1.24 16.12 -32.47
C LEU A 293 -0.27 16.41 -32.58
N GLY A 294 -0.76 17.40 -31.83
CA GLY A 294 -2.16 17.75 -31.74
C GLY A 294 -2.84 17.13 -30.50
N PRO A 295 -3.72 17.89 -29.81
CA PRO A 295 -4.32 17.47 -28.55
C PRO A 295 -5.26 16.28 -28.70
N ILE A 296 -5.95 16.15 -29.83
CA ILE A 296 -6.85 15.01 -30.10
C ILE A 296 -6.08 13.71 -30.25
N LEU A 297 -4.91 13.76 -30.91
CA LEU A 297 -4.07 12.57 -31.04
C LEU A 297 -3.49 12.16 -29.69
N MET A 298 -3.02 13.11 -28.87
CA MET A 298 -2.56 12.82 -27.51
C MET A 298 -3.67 12.32 -26.57
N LEU A 299 -4.90 12.83 -26.73
CA LEU A 299 -6.05 12.31 -26.01
C LEU A 299 -6.21 10.80 -26.30
N LYS A 300 -6.17 10.42 -27.58
CA LYS A 300 -6.35 9.04 -28.02
C LYS A 300 -5.16 8.14 -27.67
N LEU A 301 -3.93 8.63 -27.82
CA LEU A 301 -2.72 7.83 -27.64
C LEU A 301 -2.30 7.67 -26.17
N TYR A 302 -2.56 8.67 -25.33
CA TYR A 302 -2.03 8.68 -23.96
C TYR A 302 -3.13 8.82 -22.91
N VAL A 303 -3.98 9.85 -23.02
CA VAL A 303 -4.91 10.20 -21.92
C VAL A 303 -6.00 9.14 -21.74
N VAL A 304 -6.62 8.66 -22.82
CA VAL A 304 -7.64 7.60 -22.71
C VAL A 304 -7.03 6.30 -22.18
N PRO A 305 -5.93 5.76 -22.76
CA PRO A 305 -5.25 4.60 -22.18
C PRO A 305 -4.80 4.76 -20.73
N TYR A 306 -4.34 5.96 -20.34
CA TYR A 306 -3.97 6.27 -18.95
C TYR A 306 -5.11 5.98 -17.98
N TRP A 307 -6.33 6.39 -18.30
CA TRP A 307 -7.49 6.09 -17.45
C TRP A 307 -7.85 4.60 -17.46
N PHE A 308 -7.73 3.92 -18.60
CA PHE A 308 -7.89 2.46 -18.65
C PHE A 308 -6.83 1.71 -17.85
N GLY A 309 -5.64 2.27 -17.64
CA GLY A 309 -4.59 1.63 -16.84
C GLY A 309 -4.96 1.43 -15.37
N TRP A 310 -5.89 2.21 -14.83
CA TRP A 310 -6.31 2.14 -13.42
C TRP A 310 -7.47 1.17 -13.18
N ILE A 311 -7.92 0.43 -14.19
CA ILE A 311 -8.95 -0.62 -14.01
C ILE A 311 -8.39 -1.94 -13.44
N TRP A 312 -7.12 -1.99 -13.08
CA TRP A 312 -6.44 -3.19 -12.56
C TRP A 312 -6.11 -2.99 -11.08
#